data_AF-A0A7G9ZAV0-F1
#
_entry.id   AF-A0A7G9ZAV0-F1
#
_cell.length_a   1.000
_cell.length_b   1.000
_cell.length_c   1.000
_cell.angle_alpha   90.00
_cell.angle_beta   90.00
_cell.angle_gamma   90.00
#
_symmetry.space_group_name_H-M   'P 1'
#
loop_
_entity.id
_entity.type
_entity.pdbx_description
1 polymer ?
#
loop_
_entity_poly.entity_id
_entity_poly.type
_entity_poly.pdbx_seq_one_letter_code
_entity_poly.pdbx_strand_id
1 'polypeptide(L)' 'MEHVLKENPEVVVIGKGTSGMASLSDDSKALLEERGIEIIEADTPEIRDKFNEISKTKRVAAIIHVTC' A
#
# COMPACT_ATOMS: atom_id res chain seq x y z
N MET A 1 8.27 7.00 -1.04
CA MET A 1 7.22 7.37 -0.07
C MET A 1 6.70 8.79 -0.24
N GLU A 2 7.55 9.79 -0.44
CA GLU A 2 7.13 11.21 -0.48
C GLU A 2 5.99 11.51 -1.47
N HIS A 3 5.94 10.81 -2.60
CA HIS A 3 4.88 11.00 -3.59
C HIS A 3 3.53 10.39 -3.16
N VAL A 4 3.55 9.28 -2.42
CA VAL A 4 2.35 8.59 -1.92
C VAL A 4 1.68 9.39 -0.80
N LEU A 5 2.50 10.05 0.02
CA LEU A 5 2.03 10.86 1.16
C LEU A 5 1.45 12.21 0.74
N LYS A 6 1.77 12.68 -0.47
CA LYS A 6 1.38 14.01 -0.95
C LYS A 6 -0.14 14.17 -1.06
N GLU A 7 -0.84 13.10 -1.39
CA GLU A 7 -2.30 13.07 -1.52
C GLU A 7 -3.03 12.75 -0.20
N ASN A 8 -2.29 12.62 0.92
CA ASN A 8 -2.81 12.24 2.24
C ASN A 8 -3.78 11.04 2.17
N PRO A 9 -3.34 9.86 1.69
CA PRO A 9 -4.19 8.68 1.64
C PRO A 9 -4.58 8.24 3.06
N GLU A 10 -5.77 7.67 3.19
CA GLU A 10 -6.22 7.03 4.42
C GLU A 10 -5.71 5.59 4.52
N VAL A 11 -5.49 4.96 3.36
CA VAL A 11 -4.99 3.58 3.26
C VAL A 11 -3.89 3.51 2.20
N VAL A 12 -2.81 2.79 2.51
CA VAL A 12 -1.75 2.43 1.55
C VAL A 12 -1.76 0.92 1.35
N VAL A 13 -2.00 0.49 0.12
CA VAL A 13 -1.96 -0.93 -0.27
C VAL A 13 -0.66 -1.24 -1.01
N ILE A 14 -0.08 -2.41 -0.73
CA ILE A 14 1.26 -2.77 -1.20
C ILE A 14 1.23 -4.16 -1.81
N GLY A 15 1.37 -4.20 -3.13
CA GLY A 15 1.48 -5.44 -3.90
C GLY A 15 2.93 -5.91 -3.91
N LYS A 16 3.21 -7.01 -3.21
CA LYS A 16 4.57 -7.54 -3.01
C LYS A 16 5.15 -8.31 -4.20
N GLY A 17 4.51 -8.24 -5.37
CA GLY A 17 4.79 -9.09 -6.52
C GLY A 17 4.19 -10.49 -6.33
N THR A 18 4.56 -11.43 -7.19
CA THR A 18 4.16 -12.85 -7.10
C THR A 18 5.11 -13.69 -6.25
N SER A 19 6.29 -13.19 -5.94
CA SER A 19 7.31 -13.84 -5.10
C SER A 19 7.24 -13.41 -3.63
N GLY A 20 6.48 -12.35 -3.31
CA GLY A 20 6.32 -11.83 -1.96
C GLY A 20 7.58 -11.14 -1.38
N MET A 21 8.63 -10.94 -2.18
CA MET A 21 9.93 -10.44 -1.70
C MET A 21 9.99 -8.93 -1.49
N ALA A 22 9.09 -8.16 -2.12
CA ALA A 22 9.02 -6.73 -1.88
C ALA A 22 8.28 -6.46 -0.56
N SER A 23 8.94 -5.86 0.42
CA SER A 23 8.33 -5.41 1.68
C SER A 23 8.75 -3.97 1.95
N LEU A 24 7.91 -3.20 2.64
CA LEU A 24 8.34 -1.90 3.15
C LEU A 24 9.43 -2.09 4.21
N SER A 25 10.44 -1.23 4.18
CA SER A 25 11.35 -1.05 5.30
C SER A 25 10.59 -0.59 6.55
N ASP A 26 11.08 -0.96 7.73
CA ASP A 26 10.42 -0.62 9.00
C ASP A 26 10.25 0.91 9.18
N ASP A 27 11.23 1.72 8.76
CA ASP A 27 11.10 3.19 8.75
C ASP A 27 9.90 3.69 7.94
N SER A 28 9.63 3.02 6.82
CA SER A 28 8.52 3.41 5.96
C SER A 28 7.17 3.02 6.55
N LYS A 29 7.11 1.91 7.28
CA LYS A 29 5.90 1.51 8.02
C LYS A 29 5.64 2.47 9.18
N ALA A 30 6.66 2.73 9.99
CA ALA A 30 6.57 3.66 11.11
C ALA A 30 6.07 5.04 10.67
N LEU A 31 6.56 5.55 9.53
CA LEU A 31 6.14 6.85 9.01
C LEU A 31 4.69 6.88 8.48
N LEU A 32 4.15 5.75 8.01
CA LEU A 32 2.74 5.64 7.64
C LEU A 32 1.86 5.53 8.89
N GLU A 33 2.27 4.70 9.85
CA GLU A 33 1.55 4.52 11.12
C GLU A 33 1.51 5.81 11.96
N GLU A 34 2.61 6.57 12.02
CA GLU A 34 2.66 7.87 12.69
C GLU A 34 1.67 8.87 12.08
N ARG A 35 1.42 8.77 10.77
CA ARG A 35 0.44 9.59 10.07
C ARG A 35 -0.99 9.06 10.16
N GLY A 36 -1.22 7.96 10.89
CA GLY A 36 -2.52 7.30 11.01
C GLY A 36 -3.00 6.66 9.72
N ILE A 37 -2.08 6.32 8.81
CA ILE A 37 -2.39 5.71 7.51
C ILE A 37 -2.41 4.20 7.67
N GLU A 38 -3.50 3.56 7.28
CA GLU A 38 -3.66 2.11 7.35
C GLU A 38 -2.80 1.43 6.27
N ILE A 39 -1.99 0.43 6.65
CA ILE A 39 -1.09 -0.27 5.73
C ILE A 39 -1.63 -1.67 5.47
N ILE A 40 -1.78 -2.03 4.19
CA ILE A 40 -2.21 -3.37 3.76
C ILE A 40 -1.18 -3.95 2.80
N GLU A 41 -0.53 -5.03 3.22
CA GLU A 41 0.44 -5.77 2.39
C GLU A 41 -0.16 -7.11 1.95
N ALA A 42 -0.15 -7.39 0.66
CA ALA A 42 -0.55 -8.69 0.11
C ALA A 42 0.14 -8.95 -1.24
N ASP A 43 -0.06 -10.14 -1.81
CA ASP A 43 0.42 -10.41 -3.16
C ASP A 43 -0.35 -9.55 -4.16
N THR A 44 0.30 -9.17 -5.25
CA THR A 44 -0.27 -8.24 -6.24
C THR A 44 -1.68 -8.63 -6.73
N PRO A 45 -2.01 -9.92 -6.97
CA PRO A 45 -3.38 -10.32 -7.33
C PRO A 45 -4.43 -9.99 -6.27
N GLU A 46 -4.12 -10.16 -4.99
CA GLU A 46 -5.05 -9.90 -3.88
C GLU A 46 -5.23 -8.40 -3.62
N ILE A 47 -4.17 -7.61 -3.82
CA ILE A 47 -4.22 -6.16 -3.69
C ILE A 47 -5.17 -5.51 -4.68
N ARG A 48 -5.30 -6.06 -5.90
CA ARG A 48 -6.24 -5.54 -6.90
C ARG A 48 -7.66 -5.50 -6.35
N ASP A 49 -8.13 -6.60 -5.78
CA ASP A 49 -9.51 -6.72 -5.32
C ASP A 49 -9.74 -5.87 -4.07
N LYS A 50 -8.77 -5.85 -3.14
CA LYS A 50 -8.83 -4.98 -1.96
C LYS A 50 -8.84 -3.49 -2.34
N PHE A 51 -7.99 -3.07 -3.26
CA PHE A 51 -7.94 -1.69 -3.73
C PHE A 51 -9.28 -1.26 -4.33
N ASN A 52 -9.88 -2.09 -5.17
CA ASN A 52 -11.18 -1.80 -5.80
C ASN A 52 -12.31 -1.66 -4.77
N GLU A 53 -12.29 -2.43 -3.68
CA GLU A 53 -13.29 -2.30 -2.61
C GLU A 53 -13.04 -1.06 -1.74
N ILE A 54 -11.79 -0.81 -1.35
CA ILE A 54 -11.42 0.30 -0.45
C ILE A 54 -11.57 1.66 -1.15
N SER A 55 -11.18 1.74 -2.42
CA SER A 55 -11.28 2.98 -3.23
C SER A 55 -12.70 3.52 -3.39
N LYS A 56 -13.72 2.70 -3.15
CA LYS A 56 -15.13 3.13 -3.15
C LYS A 56 -15.48 4.00 -1.95
N THR A 57 -14.74 3.89 -0.85
CA THR A 57 -15.10 4.52 0.44
C THR A 57 -14.00 5.37 1.05
N LYS A 58 -12.73 5.09 0.74
CA LYS A 58 -11.56 5.78 1.31
C LYS A 58 -10.59 6.22 0.22
N ARG A 59 -9.80 7.25 0.51
CA ARG A 59 -8.65 7.61 -0.33
C ARG A 59 -7.54 6.59 -0.14
N VAL A 60 -7.33 5.78 -1.17
CA VAL A 60 -6.33 4.71 -1.15
C VAL A 60 -5.20 5.04 -2.12
N ALA A 61 -3.96 4.82 -1.69
CA ALA A 61 -2.80 4.83 -2.56
C ALA A 61 -2.23 3.42 -2.69
N ALA A 62 -1.78 3.07 -3.89
CA ALA A 62 -1.23 1.74 -4.17
C ALA A 62 0.24 1.82 -4.56
N ILE A 63 1.06 0.97 -3.96
CA ILE A 63 2.44 0.70 -4.38
C ILE A 63 2.45 -0.72 -4.92
N ILE A 64 2.51 -0.88 -6.23
CA ILE A 64 2.43 -2.20 -6.86
C ILE A 64 3.78 -2.54 -7.45
N HIS A 65 4.39 -3.60 -6.92
CA HIS A 65 5.48 -4.28 -7.62
C HIS A 65 4.88 -5.21 -8.67
N VAL A 66 5.10 -4.88 -9.95
CA VAL A 66 4.55 -5.60 -11.11
C VAL A 66 5.41 -6.77 -11.58
N THR A 67 6.59 -6.94 -10.96
CA THR A 67 7.58 -7.98 -11.26
C THR A 67 7.74 -8.97 -10.10
N CYS A 68 8.44 -10.08 -10.36
CA CYS A 68 8.81 -11.08 -9.36
C CYS A 68 10.03 -10.63 -8.55
#